data_AF-A0A2T6KPU6-F1
#
_entry.id   AF-A0A2T6KPU6-F1
#
_cell.length_a   1.000
_cell.length_b   1.000
_cell.length_c   1.000
_cell.angle_alpha   90.00
_cell.angle_beta   90.00
_cell.angle_gamma   90.00
#
_symmetry.space_group_name_H-M   'P 1'
#
loop_
_entity.id
_entity.type
_entity.pdbx_description
1 polymer ?
#
loop_
_entity_poly.entity_id
_entity_poly.type
_entity_poly.pdbx_seq_one_letter_code
_entity_poly.pdbx_strand_id
1 'polypeptide(L)'
;MTRYNRQGQPIGPAVANWSGCETIPRTPMRGAICDVVPLEPSHSDDLFAAYALDTSSQLWTYMTKGPFASQQQLCDWVSDCADAQDTLFFAVIDKATDKAIGVVSYLRLQPENGVV
;
A
#
# COMPACT_ATOMS: atom_id res chain seq x y z
N MET A 1 -17.74 -18.59 31.69
CA MET A 1 -18.61 -19.57 30.99
C MET A 1 -18.27 -19.54 29.51
N THR A 2 -17.98 -20.69 28.92
CA THR A 2 -17.72 -20.83 27.47
C THR A 2 -19.00 -20.63 26.69
N ARG A 3 -19.00 -19.74 25.70
CA ARG A 3 -20.13 -19.55 24.77
C ARG A 3 -19.97 -20.48 23.58
N TYR A 4 -21.06 -20.80 22.88
CA TYR A 4 -21.03 -21.65 21.69
C TYR A 4 -21.74 -20.97 20.51
N ASN A 5 -21.26 -21.18 19.28
CA ASN A 5 -21.95 -20.73 18.06
C ASN A 5 -23.10 -21.68 17.67
N ARG A 6 -23.79 -21.39 16.56
CA ARG A 6 -24.93 -22.20 16.08
C ARG A 6 -24.55 -23.64 15.71
N GLN A 7 -23.28 -23.89 15.46
CA GLN A 7 -22.71 -25.20 15.13
C GLN A 7 -22.21 -25.96 16.38
N GLY A 8 -22.41 -25.42 17.59
CA GLY A 8 -21.97 -26.06 18.83
C GLY A 8 -20.46 -25.96 19.07
N GLN A 9 -19.76 -25.03 18.43
CA GLN A 9 -18.32 -24.82 18.62
C GLN A 9 -18.07 -23.75 19.68
N PRO A 10 -17.08 -23.92 20.58
CA PRO A 10 -16.79 -22.93 21.61
C PRO A 10 -16.29 -21.63 20.97
N ILE A 11 -16.79 -20.49 21.44
CA ILE A 11 -16.39 -19.15 21.02
C ILE A 11 -15.91 -18.35 22.22
N GLY A 12 -14.98 -17.42 21.96
CA GLY A 12 -14.39 -16.55 22.96
C GLY A 12 -15.40 -15.58 23.60
N PRO A 13 -14.95 -14.83 24.62
CA PRO A 13 -15.73 -13.74 25.19
C PRO A 13 -16.16 -12.73 24.12
N ALA A 14 -17.33 -12.12 24.29
CA ALA A 14 -17.73 -11.02 23.43
C ALA A 14 -16.83 -9.80 23.67
N VAL A 15 -16.44 -9.12 22.59
CA VAL A 15 -15.82 -7.79 22.67
C VAL A 15 -16.96 -6.78 22.77
N ALA A 16 -17.33 -6.42 24.00
CA ALA A 16 -18.43 -5.49 24.23
C ALA A 16 -18.12 -4.11 23.63
N ASN A 17 -19.14 -3.48 23.02
CA ASN A 17 -19.03 -2.17 22.38
C ASN A 17 -17.99 -2.09 21.24
N TRP A 18 -17.63 -3.22 20.63
CA TRP A 18 -16.80 -3.21 19.43
C TRP A 18 -17.49 -2.44 18.30
N SER A 19 -16.74 -1.57 17.65
CA SER A 19 -17.09 -0.90 16.40
C SER A 19 -15.93 -1.08 15.41
N GLY A 20 -16.18 -0.79 14.14
CA GLY A 20 -15.10 -0.68 13.14
C GLY A 20 -14.03 0.36 13.52
N CYS A 21 -13.00 0.45 12.71
CA CYS A 21 -11.93 1.43 12.84
C CYS A 21 -12.14 2.63 11.91
N GLU A 22 -11.33 3.67 12.11
CA GLU A 22 -11.29 4.81 11.19
C GLU A 22 -10.66 4.41 9.86
N THR A 23 -11.06 5.11 8.78
CA THR A 23 -10.41 4.98 7.47
C THR A 23 -9.03 5.60 7.49
N ILE A 24 -8.07 4.96 6.84
CA ILE A 24 -6.72 5.54 6.67
C ILE A 24 -6.82 6.80 5.77
N PRO A 25 -6.29 7.95 6.20
CA PRO A 25 -6.30 9.16 5.39
C PRO A 25 -5.30 9.07 4.24
N ARG A 26 -5.67 9.63 3.08
CA ARG A 26 -4.77 9.86 1.94
C ARG A 26 -3.90 11.11 2.16
N THR A 27 -3.06 11.10 3.19
CA THR A 27 -2.23 12.25 3.57
C THR A 27 -0.76 11.86 3.73
N PRO A 28 0.19 12.78 3.47
CA PRO A 28 1.61 12.53 3.69
C PRO A 28 1.95 12.11 5.12
N MET A 29 2.73 11.05 5.27
CA MET A 29 3.38 10.63 6.50
C MET A 29 4.84 11.10 6.49
N ARG A 30 5.22 11.95 7.44
CA ARG A 30 6.56 12.55 7.48
C ARG A 30 7.48 11.76 8.42
N GLY A 31 8.52 11.14 7.86
CA GLY A 31 9.47 10.30 8.61
C GLY A 31 10.80 11.00 8.89
N ALA A 32 11.75 10.29 9.50
CA ALA A 32 13.10 10.83 9.72
C ALA A 32 14.00 10.71 8.48
N ILE A 33 13.84 9.64 7.70
CA ILE A 33 14.73 9.27 6.58
C ILE A 33 13.99 9.36 5.24
N CYS A 34 12.70 9.01 5.22
CA CYS A 34 11.84 9.13 4.05
C CYS A 34 10.51 9.76 4.47
N ASP A 35 9.80 10.28 3.48
CA ASP A 35 8.38 10.60 3.59
C ASP A 35 7.58 9.59 2.76
N VAL A 36 6.36 9.29 3.21
CA VAL A 36 5.44 8.43 2.48
C VAL A 36 4.26 9.29 2.06
N VAL A 37 4.16 9.58 0.77
CA VAL A 37 3.19 10.54 0.22
C VAL A 37 2.20 9.84 -0.70
N PRO A 38 0.96 10.32 -0.85
CA PRO A 38 0.01 9.74 -1.81
C PRO A 38 0.66 9.55 -3.17
N LEU A 39 0.48 8.37 -3.77
CA LEU A 39 1.07 8.08 -5.07
C LEU A 39 0.37 8.92 -6.15
N GLU A 40 1.16 9.52 -7.04
CA GLU A 40 0.73 10.36 -8.16
C GLU A 40 1.58 10.03 -9.40
N PRO A 41 1.05 10.23 -10.63
CA PRO A 41 1.79 9.97 -11.87
C PRO A 41 3.10 10.77 -12.00
N SER A 42 3.22 11.90 -11.33
CA SER A 42 4.45 12.70 -11.27
C SER A 42 5.64 11.95 -10.68
N HIS A 43 5.42 10.89 -9.89
CA HIS A 43 6.49 10.08 -9.31
C HIS A 43 7.09 9.05 -10.28
N SER A 44 6.48 8.83 -11.44
CA SER A 44 6.85 7.72 -12.32
C SER A 44 8.27 7.82 -12.87
N ASP A 45 8.79 9.02 -13.10
CA ASP A 45 10.13 9.24 -13.64
C ASP A 45 11.21 8.78 -12.65
N ASP A 46 11.07 9.22 -11.40
CA ASP A 46 11.97 8.83 -10.31
C ASP A 46 11.87 7.33 -10.01
N LEU A 47 10.63 6.79 -9.97
CA LEU A 47 10.40 5.36 -9.75
C LEU A 47 11.01 4.50 -10.86
N PHE A 48 10.87 4.92 -12.12
CA PHE A 48 11.46 4.20 -13.25
C PHE A 48 12.99 4.20 -13.16
N ALA A 49 13.60 5.35 -12.84
CA ALA A 49 15.03 5.46 -12.63
C ALA A 49 15.51 4.60 -11.44
N ALA A 50 14.75 4.57 -10.34
CA ALA A 50 15.06 3.76 -9.17
C ALA A 50 15.00 2.25 -9.48
N TYR A 51 13.97 1.80 -10.20
CA TYR A 51 13.82 0.39 -10.55
C TYR A 51 14.83 -0.08 -11.60
N ALA A 52 15.32 0.81 -12.46
CA ALA A 52 16.38 0.49 -13.42
C ALA A 52 17.73 0.15 -12.75
N LEU A 53 17.91 0.48 -11.45
CA LEU A 53 19.10 0.09 -10.70
C LEU A 53 19.17 -1.43 -10.46
N ASP A 54 18.05 -2.15 -10.50
CA ASP A 54 18.04 -3.61 -10.45
C ASP A 54 18.34 -4.21 -11.83
N THR A 55 19.62 -4.44 -12.10
CA THR A 55 20.06 -5.11 -13.33
C THR A 55 19.81 -6.62 -13.34
N SER A 56 19.48 -7.20 -12.19
CA SER A 56 19.27 -8.64 -12.01
C SER A 56 17.82 -9.08 -12.14
N SER A 57 16.87 -8.12 -12.21
CA SER A 57 15.42 -8.35 -12.19
C SER A 57 14.89 -9.07 -10.95
N GLN A 58 15.69 -9.16 -9.88
CA GLN A 58 15.31 -9.83 -8.64
C GLN A 58 14.19 -9.09 -7.90
N LEU A 59 14.10 -7.77 -8.03
CA LEU A 59 13.06 -6.92 -7.44
C LEU A 59 11.64 -7.43 -7.75
N TRP A 60 11.46 -8.01 -8.93
CA TRP A 60 10.15 -8.42 -9.45
C TRP A 60 9.85 -9.90 -9.26
N THR A 61 10.78 -10.70 -8.71
CA THR A 61 10.68 -12.17 -8.64
C THR A 61 9.39 -12.66 -7.97
N TYR A 62 8.87 -11.91 -6.99
CA TYR A 62 7.66 -12.26 -6.24
C TYR A 62 6.54 -11.22 -6.38
N MET A 63 6.69 -10.26 -7.29
CA MET A 63 5.70 -9.22 -7.51
C MET A 63 4.70 -9.66 -8.57
N THR A 64 3.42 -9.33 -8.36
CA THR A 64 2.34 -9.60 -9.33
C THR A 64 2.31 -8.59 -10.48
N LYS A 65 3.14 -7.55 -10.40
CA LYS A 65 3.30 -6.46 -11.36
C LYS A 65 4.79 -6.23 -11.62
N GLY A 66 5.09 -5.60 -12.74
CA GLY A 66 6.44 -5.43 -13.24
C GLY A 66 7.07 -6.74 -13.76
N PRO A 67 8.33 -6.69 -14.21
CA PRO A 67 9.09 -5.47 -14.50
C PRO A 67 8.40 -4.62 -15.58
N PHE A 68 8.68 -3.32 -15.60
CA PHE A 68 8.14 -2.41 -16.60
C PHE A 68 9.17 -2.21 -17.73
N ALA A 69 8.75 -2.38 -18.98
CA ALA A 69 9.65 -2.28 -20.14
C ALA A 69 9.90 -0.82 -20.56
N SER A 70 9.07 0.11 -20.11
CA SER A 70 9.21 1.54 -20.39
C SER A 70 8.64 2.39 -19.26
N GLN A 71 9.09 3.64 -19.21
CA GLN A 71 8.56 4.66 -18.31
C GLN A 71 7.05 4.86 -18.49
N GLN A 72 6.56 4.80 -19.74
CA GLN A 72 5.13 4.92 -20.02
C GLN A 72 4.34 3.79 -19.36
N GLN A 73 4.79 2.53 -19.45
CA GLN A 73 4.10 1.40 -18.82
C GLN A 73 4.06 1.54 -17.29
N LEU A 74 5.12 2.07 -16.69
CA LEU A 74 5.12 2.36 -15.24
C LEU A 74 4.16 3.50 -14.91
N CYS A 75 4.13 4.57 -15.70
CA CYS A 75 3.23 5.70 -15.51
C CYS A 75 1.75 5.30 -15.61
N ASP A 76 1.42 4.44 -16.57
CA ASP A 76 0.07 3.89 -16.70
C ASP A 76 -0.31 3.09 -15.43
N TRP A 77 0.59 2.21 -14.95
CA TRP A 77 0.36 1.47 -13.71
C TRP A 77 0.24 2.36 -12.47
N VAL A 78 1.09 3.40 -12.36
CA VAL A 78 1.03 4.37 -11.26
C VAL A 78 -0.31 5.12 -11.29
N SER A 79 -0.81 5.48 -12.47
CA SER A 79 -2.11 6.14 -12.63
C SER A 79 -3.25 5.23 -12.19
N ASP A 80 -3.27 3.97 -12.62
CA ASP A 80 -4.24 2.97 -12.17
C ASP A 80 -4.23 2.79 -10.63
N CYS A 81 -3.02 2.80 -10.04
CA CYS A 81 -2.84 2.71 -8.60
C CYS A 81 -3.35 3.96 -7.86
N ALA A 82 -3.10 5.15 -8.40
CA ALA A 82 -3.56 6.41 -7.80
C ALA A 82 -5.09 6.53 -7.77
N ASP A 83 -5.76 5.99 -8.81
CA ASP A 83 -7.22 6.01 -8.94
C ASP A 83 -7.93 4.88 -8.17
N ALA A 84 -7.19 3.94 -7.57
CA ALA A 84 -7.76 2.82 -6.84
C ALA A 84 -8.57 3.28 -5.61
N GLN A 85 -9.82 2.82 -5.52
CA GLN A 85 -10.73 3.21 -4.43
C GLN A 85 -10.58 2.34 -3.18
N ASP A 86 -10.42 1.02 -3.36
CA ASP A 86 -10.35 0.01 -2.28
C ASP A 86 -8.90 -0.30 -1.83
N THR A 87 -7.95 0.50 -2.29
CA THR A 87 -6.52 0.34 -2.02
C THR A 87 -5.89 1.71 -1.94
N LEU A 88 -4.94 1.87 -1.02
CA LEU A 88 -4.23 3.14 -0.87
C LEU A 88 -2.76 2.95 -1.22
N PHE A 89 -2.34 3.51 -2.35
CA PHE A 89 -0.95 3.50 -2.78
C PHE A 89 -0.24 4.79 -2.38
N PHE A 90 1.01 4.65 -1.97
CA PHE A 90 1.89 5.74 -1.58
C PHE A 90 3.26 5.59 -2.23
N ALA A 91 3.86 6.71 -2.62
CA ALA A 91 5.27 6.78 -2.98
C ALA A 91 6.13 6.96 -1.74
N VAL A 92 7.28 6.28 -1.71
CA VAL A 92 8.34 6.49 -0.71
C VAL A 92 9.31 7.52 -1.28
N ILE A 93 9.37 8.69 -0.68
CA ILE A 93 10.26 9.79 -1.05
C ILE A 93 11.49 9.76 -0.14
N ASP A 94 12.66 9.55 -0.72
CA ASP A 94 13.93 9.66 0.03
C ASP A 94 14.22 11.13 0.35
N LYS A 95 14.47 11.46 1.63
CA LYS A 95 14.72 12.85 2.04
C LYS A 95 16.06 13.41 1.58
N ALA A 96 17.05 12.55 1.38
CA ALA A 96 18.37 13.01 0.98
C ALA A 96 18.37 13.48 -0.48
N THR A 97 17.57 12.85 -1.34
CA THR A 97 17.53 13.13 -2.77
C THR A 97 16.24 13.80 -3.25
N ASP A 98 15.19 13.82 -2.43
CA ASP A 98 13.84 14.27 -2.75
C ASP A 98 13.22 13.51 -3.94
N LYS A 99 13.57 12.23 -4.08
CA LYS A 99 13.12 11.37 -5.19
C LYS A 99 12.22 10.25 -4.71
N ALA A 100 11.26 9.87 -5.56
CA ALA A 100 10.46 8.67 -5.35
C ALA A 100 11.29 7.40 -5.62
N ILE A 101 11.53 6.60 -4.58
CA ILE A 101 12.41 5.41 -4.65
C ILE A 101 11.65 4.08 -4.52
N GLY A 102 10.34 4.13 -4.26
CA GLY A 102 9.52 2.94 -4.15
C GLY A 102 8.04 3.24 -3.97
N VAL A 103 7.24 2.18 -4.00
CA VAL A 103 5.78 2.24 -3.81
C VAL A 103 5.40 1.26 -2.71
N VAL A 104 4.51 1.69 -1.82
CA VAL A 104 3.91 0.86 -0.76
C VAL A 104 2.40 1.06 -0.77
N SER A 105 1.64 0.12 -0.18
CA SER A 105 0.19 0.24 -0.15
C SER A 105 -0.46 -0.42 1.06
N TYR A 106 -1.63 0.11 1.43
CA TYR A 106 -2.60 -0.58 2.28
C TYR A 106 -3.61 -1.29 1.38
N LEU A 107 -3.77 -2.60 1.58
CA LEU A 107 -4.60 -3.47 0.75
C LEU A 107 -5.77 -4.04 1.58
N ARG A 108 -6.89 -4.35 0.92
CA ARG A 108 -8.06 -5.04 1.51
C ARG A 108 -8.66 -4.31 2.71
N LEU A 109 -8.79 -2.99 2.61
CA LEU A 109 -9.41 -2.15 3.63
C LEU A 109 -10.86 -2.59 3.87
N GLN A 110 -11.20 -2.90 5.12
CA GLN A 110 -12.57 -3.12 5.58
C GLN A 110 -12.73 -2.48 6.96
N PRO A 111 -12.80 -1.14 7.02
CA PRO A 111 -12.81 -0.41 8.30
C PRO A 111 -13.99 -0.81 9.19
N GLU A 112 -15.14 -1.17 8.60
CA GLU A 112 -16.30 -1.71 9.31
C GLU A 112 -16.00 -2.98 10.11
N ASN A 113 -15.02 -3.77 9.65
CA ASN A 113 -14.52 -4.98 10.31
C ASN A 113 -13.27 -4.71 11.16
N GLY A 114 -12.78 -3.48 11.21
CA GLY A 114 -11.53 -3.11 11.89
C GLY A 114 -10.27 -3.47 11.11
N VAL A 115 -10.36 -3.68 9.79
CA VAL A 115 -9.23 -4.02 8.93
C VAL A 115 -8.70 -2.76 8.24
N VAL A 116 -7.41 -2.49 8.47
CA VAL A 116 -6.62 -1.38 7.92
C VAL A 116 -5.38 -1.91 7.20
#